data_AF-A0A1J4ZD32-F1
#
_entry.id   AF-A0A1J4ZD32-F1
#
_cell.length_a   1.000
_cell.length_b   1.000
_cell.length_c   1.000
_cell.angle_alpha   90.00
_cell.angle_beta   90.00
_cell.angle_gamma   90.00
#
_symmetry.space_group_name_H-M   'P 1'
#
loop_
_entity.id
_entity.type
_entity.pdbx_description
1 polymer ?
#
loop_
_entity_poly.entity_id
_entity_poly.type
_entity_poly.pdbx_seq_one_letter_code
_entity_poly.pdbx_strand_id
1 'polypeptide(L)'
;MTRRIEVTPDQRWDRYVDASGLLDKIGENQKAEKEGRPEDRAKATKFLRKTVYDSIPEDRRPANVDNMNQDEYKANYNVVLGTNDEKAAENFGAALGNLENIPGAKKALEEIAGTKEILERVSQDDRGIVENLASWKGLERLAKKYESGKMISGEERKVIQSAGAEGFAEDEVKRTKKAYEKNGEKYSEAIYSAIKVASQVGVQSGRIKEDKLKPFIKSGLDNLKKKAKKEYEGALGEDKDRIYKIIGNAVKTWAGESAEEFGRAEDSMYRASQGKLYK
;
A
#
# COMPACT_ATOMS: atom_id res chain seq x y z
N MET A 1 -35.31 2.80 -28.22
CA MET A 1 -34.65 3.54 -27.12
C MET A 1 -33.70 2.58 -26.41
N THR A 2 -32.41 2.62 -26.75
CA THR A 2 -31.40 1.83 -26.07
C THR A 2 -31.12 2.51 -24.73
N ARG A 3 -31.58 1.93 -23.61
CA ARG A 3 -31.18 2.41 -22.27
C ARG A 3 -29.66 2.27 -22.18
N ARG A 4 -28.93 3.39 -22.19
CA ARG A 4 -27.52 3.38 -21.76
C ARG A 4 -27.55 2.96 -20.31
N ILE A 5 -27.05 1.76 -20.01
CA ILE A 5 -26.80 1.32 -18.64
C ILE A 5 -25.68 2.23 -18.13
N GLU A 6 -26.01 3.16 -17.24
CA GLU A 6 -25.00 3.99 -16.60
C GLU A 6 -24.11 3.10 -15.73
N VAL A 7 -22.82 3.14 -16.03
CA VAL A 7 -21.80 2.42 -15.26
C VAL A 7 -21.54 3.22 -13.99
N THR A 8 -21.73 2.60 -12.83
CA THR A 8 -21.52 3.24 -11.53
C THR A 8 -20.03 3.54 -11.27
N PRO A 9 -19.70 4.49 -10.38
CA PRO A 9 -18.30 4.76 -10.01
C PRO A 9 -17.55 3.53 -9.50
N ASP A 10 -18.21 2.67 -8.72
CA ASP A 10 -17.62 1.42 -8.24
C ASP A 10 -17.30 0.47 -9.40
N GLN A 11 -18.21 0.31 -10.35
CA GLN A 11 -17.96 -0.49 -11.55
C GLN A 11 -16.86 0.10 -12.43
N ARG A 12 -16.68 1.43 -12.46
CA ARG A 12 -15.57 2.07 -13.15
C ARG A 12 -14.25 1.74 -12.46
N TRP A 13 -14.19 1.83 -11.14
CA TRP A 13 -13.01 1.44 -10.37
C TRP A 13 -12.63 -0.03 -10.59
N ASP A 14 -13.60 -0.94 -10.53
CA ASP A 14 -13.35 -2.37 -10.76
C ASP A 14 -12.80 -2.62 -12.17
N ARG A 15 -13.40 -1.99 -13.20
CA ARG A 15 -12.90 -2.07 -14.59
C ARG A 15 -11.49 -1.52 -14.75
N TYR A 16 -11.15 -0.45 -14.04
CA TYR A 16 -9.80 0.10 -14.01
C TYR A 16 -8.81 -0.89 -13.39
N VAL A 17 -9.15 -1.48 -12.24
CA VAL A 17 -8.30 -2.48 -11.57
C VAL A 17 -8.11 -3.71 -12.45
N ASP A 18 -9.17 -4.17 -13.13
CA ASP A 18 -9.11 -5.31 -14.04
C ASP A 18 -8.23 -5.04 -15.27
N ALA A 19 -8.40 -3.88 -15.91
CA ALA A 19 -7.61 -3.48 -17.07
C ALA A 19 -6.12 -3.35 -16.71
N SER A 20 -5.81 -2.64 -15.62
CA SER A 20 -4.45 -2.49 -15.09
C SER A 20 -3.86 -3.85 -14.68
N GLY A 21 -4.67 -4.72 -14.08
CA GLY A 21 -4.28 -6.08 -13.72
C GLY A 21 -3.95 -6.97 -14.91
N LEU A 22 -4.62 -6.76 -16.05
CA LEU A 22 -4.28 -7.45 -17.29
C LEU A 22 -2.95 -6.93 -17.86
N LEU A 23 -2.72 -5.62 -17.85
CA LEU A 23 -1.44 -5.02 -18.29
C LEU A 23 -0.25 -5.53 -17.46
N ASP A 24 -0.41 -5.57 -16.13
CA ASP A 24 0.55 -6.17 -15.20
C ASP A 24 0.90 -7.61 -15.60
N LYS A 25 -0.12 -8.45 -15.81
CA LYS A 25 0.07 -9.85 -16.22
C LYS A 25 0.73 -9.98 -17.58
N ILE A 26 0.39 -9.11 -18.53
CA ILE A 26 1.04 -9.07 -19.84
C ILE A 26 2.54 -8.76 -19.65
N GLY A 27 2.89 -7.75 -18.85
CA GLY A 27 4.28 -7.40 -18.55
C GLY A 27 5.06 -8.53 -17.86
N GLU A 28 4.47 -9.16 -16.85
CA GLU A 28 5.06 -10.32 -16.14
C GLU A 28 5.32 -11.49 -17.11
N ASN A 29 4.36 -11.82 -17.97
CA ASN A 29 4.51 -12.89 -18.95
C ASN A 29 5.49 -12.52 -20.07
N GLN A 30 5.55 -11.25 -20.47
CA GLN A 30 6.56 -10.79 -21.43
C GLN A 30 7.98 -10.96 -20.87
N LYS A 31 8.18 -10.65 -19.59
CA LYS A 31 9.45 -10.88 -18.91
C LYS A 31 9.76 -12.38 -18.84
N ALA A 32 8.79 -13.19 -18.44
CA ALA A 32 8.95 -14.64 -18.36
C ALA A 32 9.23 -15.30 -19.72
N GLU A 33 8.64 -14.82 -20.82
CA GLU A 33 8.91 -15.28 -22.18
C GLU A 33 10.37 -14.99 -22.61
N LYS A 34 10.92 -13.83 -22.24
CA LYS A 34 12.29 -13.42 -22.59
C LYS A 34 13.35 -14.06 -21.71
N GLU A 35 13.10 -14.11 -20.40
CA GLU A 35 14.12 -14.37 -19.37
C GLU A 35 13.88 -15.67 -18.58
N GLY A 36 12.68 -16.24 -18.68
CA GLY A 36 12.29 -17.41 -17.89
C GLY A 36 12.95 -18.72 -18.31
N ARG A 37 12.70 -19.78 -17.54
CA ARG A 37 13.07 -21.15 -17.90
C ARG A 37 12.19 -21.67 -19.04
N PRO A 38 12.59 -22.72 -19.79
CA PRO A 38 11.81 -23.22 -20.94
C PRO A 38 10.33 -23.47 -20.65
N GLU A 39 10.00 -24.04 -19.49
CA GLU A 39 8.63 -24.30 -19.05
C GLU A 39 7.83 -23.03 -18.73
N ASP A 40 8.50 -22.00 -18.21
CA ASP A 40 7.91 -20.70 -17.88
C ASP A 40 7.69 -19.89 -19.15
N ARG A 41 8.61 -19.98 -20.13
CA ARG A 41 8.46 -19.38 -21.46
C ARG A 41 7.26 -19.96 -22.20
N ALA A 42 7.11 -21.28 -22.22
CA ALA A 42 5.98 -21.92 -22.90
C ALA A 42 4.62 -21.51 -22.32
N LYS A 43 4.52 -21.42 -20.99
CA LYS A 43 3.32 -20.91 -20.30
C LYS A 43 3.06 -19.44 -20.64
N ALA A 44 4.10 -18.62 -20.63
CA ALA A 44 4.01 -17.20 -20.96
C ALA A 44 3.56 -16.96 -22.39
N THR A 45 4.18 -17.62 -23.37
CA THR A 45 3.80 -17.53 -24.78
C THR A 45 2.34 -17.97 -24.98
N LYS A 46 1.90 -19.05 -24.32
CA LYS A 46 0.49 -19.50 -24.38
C LYS A 46 -0.47 -18.45 -23.82
N PHE A 47 -0.13 -17.85 -22.68
CA PHE A 47 -0.92 -16.77 -22.09
C PHE A 47 -1.02 -15.56 -23.02
N LEU A 48 0.12 -15.05 -23.50
CA LEU A 48 0.16 -13.84 -24.34
C LEU A 48 -0.62 -14.06 -25.65
N ARG A 49 -0.43 -15.21 -26.31
CA ARG A 49 -1.17 -15.56 -27.53
C ARG A 49 -2.67 -15.67 -27.29
N LYS A 50 -3.09 -16.27 -26.18
CA LYS A 50 -4.52 -16.34 -25.81
C LYS A 50 -5.10 -14.95 -25.55
N THR A 51 -4.38 -14.09 -24.84
CA THR A 51 -4.83 -12.71 -24.57
C THR A 51 -4.99 -11.92 -25.86
N VAL A 52 -4.04 -12.05 -26.79
CA VAL A 52 -4.16 -11.46 -28.13
C VAL A 52 -5.35 -12.04 -28.88
N TYR A 53 -5.51 -13.36 -28.91
CA TYR A 53 -6.62 -14.04 -29.55
C TYR A 53 -7.99 -13.58 -29.06
N ASP A 54 -8.18 -13.50 -27.73
CA ASP A 54 -9.44 -13.10 -27.10
C ASP A 54 -9.80 -11.63 -27.40
N SER A 55 -8.81 -10.80 -27.77
CA SER A 55 -9.00 -9.40 -28.14
C SER A 55 -9.42 -9.18 -29.60
N ILE A 56 -9.12 -10.15 -30.47
CA ILE A 56 -9.45 -10.04 -31.90
C ILE A 56 -10.98 -10.18 -32.05
N PRO A 57 -11.64 -9.27 -32.80
CA PRO A 57 -13.06 -9.38 -33.13
C PRO A 57 -13.42 -10.75 -33.71
N GLU A 58 -14.58 -11.32 -33.33
CA GLU A 58 -14.96 -12.69 -33.70
C GLU A 58 -14.94 -12.93 -35.22
N ASP A 59 -15.29 -11.92 -36.02
CA ASP A 59 -15.29 -11.96 -37.49
C ASP A 59 -13.88 -12.03 -38.11
N ARG A 60 -12.83 -11.69 -37.34
CA ARG A 60 -11.43 -11.67 -37.78
C ARG A 60 -10.55 -12.66 -37.01
N ARG A 61 -11.15 -13.42 -36.09
CA ARG A 61 -10.43 -14.29 -35.18
C ARG A 61 -10.07 -15.62 -35.87
N PRO A 62 -8.82 -16.10 -35.74
CA PRO A 62 -8.45 -17.43 -36.21
C PRO A 62 -9.32 -18.53 -35.57
N ALA A 63 -9.39 -19.71 -36.17
CA ALA A 63 -10.22 -20.81 -35.66
C ALA A 63 -9.85 -21.26 -34.23
N ASN A 64 -8.59 -21.11 -33.84
CA ASN A 64 -8.10 -21.30 -32.46
C ASN A 64 -6.79 -20.52 -32.24
N VAL A 65 -6.33 -20.47 -30.99
CA VAL A 65 -5.09 -19.76 -30.59
C VAL A 65 -3.84 -20.31 -31.30
N ASP A 66 -3.80 -21.63 -31.56
CA ASP A 66 -2.63 -22.31 -32.15
C ASP A 66 -2.47 -21.98 -33.64
N ASN A 67 -3.55 -21.60 -34.32
CA ASN A 67 -3.54 -21.19 -35.73
C ASN A 67 -3.08 -19.73 -35.94
N MET A 68 -2.85 -18.96 -34.87
CA MET A 68 -2.36 -17.59 -34.98
C MET A 68 -0.89 -17.57 -35.38
N ASN A 69 -0.56 -16.95 -36.51
CA ASN A 69 0.82 -16.84 -36.94
C ASN A 69 1.58 -15.74 -36.15
N GLN A 70 2.91 -15.71 -36.27
CA GLN A 70 3.75 -14.80 -35.48
C GLN A 70 3.53 -13.32 -35.84
N ASP A 71 3.19 -13.02 -37.10
CA ASP A 71 2.97 -11.65 -37.57
C ASP A 71 1.61 -11.12 -37.09
N GLU A 72 0.56 -11.95 -37.15
CA GLU A 72 -0.76 -11.67 -36.57
C GLU A 72 -0.66 -11.43 -35.06
N TYR A 73 0.09 -12.27 -34.35
CA TYR A 73 0.34 -12.09 -32.92
C TYR A 73 1.00 -10.73 -32.64
N LYS A 74 2.11 -10.41 -33.32
CA LYS A 74 2.82 -9.14 -33.10
C LYS A 74 1.98 -7.92 -33.46
N ALA A 75 1.23 -7.98 -34.56
CA ALA A 75 0.39 -6.88 -35.02
C ALA A 75 -0.72 -6.56 -34.00
N ASN A 76 -1.38 -7.58 -33.46
CA ASN A 76 -2.47 -7.40 -32.51
C ASN A 76 -1.98 -7.18 -31.07
N TYR A 77 -0.76 -7.62 -30.72
CA TYR A 77 -0.20 -7.44 -29.39
C TYR A 77 -0.12 -5.96 -28.96
N ASN A 78 0.41 -5.10 -29.84
CA ASN A 78 0.49 -3.67 -29.54
C ASN A 78 -0.89 -3.00 -29.44
N VAL A 79 -1.87 -3.50 -30.20
CA VAL A 79 -3.26 -3.04 -30.12
C VAL A 79 -3.87 -3.42 -28.77
N VAL A 80 -3.65 -4.64 -28.29
CA VAL A 80 -4.10 -5.07 -26.96
C VAL A 80 -3.55 -4.19 -25.86
N LEU A 81 -2.24 -3.90 -25.91
CA LEU A 81 -1.61 -3.02 -24.93
C LEU A 81 -2.25 -1.63 -24.97
N GLY A 82 -2.29 -0.99 -26.13
CA GLY A 82 -2.86 0.36 -26.27
C GLY A 82 -4.33 0.43 -25.87
N THR A 83 -5.16 -0.53 -26.29
CA THR A 83 -6.58 -0.54 -25.94
C THR A 83 -6.83 -0.77 -24.45
N ASN A 84 -6.03 -1.61 -23.77
CA ASN A 84 -6.20 -1.81 -22.33
C ASN A 84 -5.67 -0.63 -21.53
N ASP A 85 -4.59 0.00 -21.97
CA ASP A 85 -4.04 1.23 -21.40
C ASP A 85 -5.07 2.38 -21.49
N GLU A 86 -5.63 2.61 -22.67
CA GLU A 86 -6.71 3.59 -22.88
C GLU A 86 -7.94 3.31 -22.00
N LYS A 87 -8.33 2.03 -21.87
CA LYS A 87 -9.45 1.64 -21.00
C LYS A 87 -9.14 1.85 -19.52
N ALA A 88 -7.92 1.55 -19.08
CA ALA A 88 -7.51 1.78 -17.70
C ALA A 88 -7.58 3.28 -17.39
N ALA A 89 -7.00 4.11 -18.26
CA ALA A 89 -7.01 5.57 -18.16
C ALA A 89 -8.44 6.15 -18.19
N GLU A 90 -9.32 5.70 -19.10
CA GLU A 90 -10.72 6.17 -19.16
C GLU A 90 -11.46 5.85 -17.86
N ASN A 91 -11.30 4.63 -17.34
CA ASN A 91 -12.00 4.19 -16.13
C ASN A 91 -11.45 4.86 -14.87
N PHE A 92 -10.13 5.07 -14.78
CA PHE A 92 -9.51 5.84 -13.70
C PHE A 92 -9.96 7.30 -13.76
N GLY A 93 -9.92 7.91 -14.94
CA GLY A 93 -10.43 9.26 -15.23
C GLY A 93 -11.88 9.46 -14.76
N ALA A 94 -12.76 8.51 -15.06
CA ALA A 94 -14.15 8.55 -14.62
C ALA A 94 -14.32 8.34 -13.10
N ALA A 95 -13.49 7.48 -12.48
CA ALA A 95 -13.54 7.22 -11.05
C ALA A 95 -12.96 8.38 -10.21
N LEU A 96 -12.01 9.15 -10.77
CA LEU A 96 -11.29 10.23 -10.09
C LEU A 96 -12.22 11.18 -9.35
N GLY A 97 -13.34 11.58 -9.95
CA GLY A 97 -14.28 12.54 -9.38
C GLY A 97 -14.96 12.10 -8.08
N ASN A 98 -14.94 10.80 -7.75
CA ASN A 98 -15.65 10.23 -6.60
C ASN A 98 -14.82 9.21 -5.81
N LEU A 99 -13.49 9.21 -5.97
CA LEU A 99 -12.59 8.23 -5.36
C LEU A 99 -12.80 8.05 -3.85
N GLU A 100 -13.07 9.13 -3.14
CA GLU A 100 -13.28 9.14 -1.69
C GLU A 100 -14.47 8.30 -1.23
N ASN A 101 -15.45 8.08 -2.12
CA ASN A 101 -16.69 7.38 -1.83
C ASN A 101 -16.71 5.94 -2.36
N ILE A 102 -15.69 5.54 -3.14
CA ILE A 102 -15.57 4.19 -3.71
C ILE A 102 -14.94 3.25 -2.67
N PRO A 103 -15.65 2.24 -2.13
CA PRO A 103 -15.10 1.36 -1.09
C PRO A 103 -13.82 0.65 -1.51
N GLY A 104 -13.72 0.23 -2.77
CA GLY A 104 -12.52 -0.40 -3.34
C GLY A 104 -11.31 0.54 -3.42
N ALA A 105 -11.53 1.85 -3.53
CA ALA A 105 -10.48 2.86 -3.63
C ALA A 105 -9.99 3.33 -2.26
N LYS A 106 -10.81 3.29 -1.20
CA LYS A 106 -10.44 3.72 0.17
C LYS A 106 -9.15 3.06 0.68
N LYS A 107 -8.98 1.76 0.42
CA LYS A 107 -7.75 1.05 0.78
C LYS A 107 -6.53 1.56 0.01
N ALA A 108 -6.69 1.87 -1.29
CA ALA A 108 -5.62 2.44 -2.10
C ALA A 108 -5.24 3.85 -1.61
N LEU A 109 -6.24 4.68 -1.27
CA LEU A 109 -6.03 5.99 -0.68
C LEU A 109 -5.25 5.90 0.65
N GLU A 110 -5.57 4.93 1.50
CA GLU A 110 -4.82 4.74 2.75
C GLU A 110 -3.36 4.33 2.53
N GLU A 111 -3.09 3.49 1.53
CA GLU A 111 -1.73 3.04 1.24
C GLU A 111 -0.88 4.15 0.60
N ILE A 112 -1.48 4.99 -0.24
CA ILE A 112 -0.79 6.08 -0.95
C ILE A 112 -0.62 7.35 -0.11
N ALA A 113 -1.36 7.48 1.01
CA ALA A 113 -1.31 8.63 1.91
C ALA A 113 0.11 9.08 2.29
N GLY A 114 1.03 8.13 2.44
CA GLY A 114 2.41 8.38 2.85
C GLY A 114 3.40 8.62 1.71
N THR A 115 2.97 8.75 0.47
CA THR A 115 3.89 9.07 -0.63
C THR A 115 4.22 10.56 -0.65
N LYS A 116 5.38 10.89 -1.20
CA LYS A 116 5.84 12.27 -1.33
C LYS A 116 4.85 13.09 -2.16
N GLU A 117 4.34 12.50 -3.23
CA GLU A 117 3.44 13.11 -4.20
C GLU A 117 2.12 13.53 -3.53
N ILE A 118 1.59 12.72 -2.61
CA ILE A 118 0.40 13.07 -1.84
C ILE A 118 0.72 14.14 -0.80
N LEU A 119 1.79 13.99 -0.03
CA LEU A 119 2.16 14.93 1.03
C LEU A 119 2.47 16.34 0.50
N GLU A 120 2.94 16.47 -0.74
CA GLU A 120 3.19 17.75 -1.40
C GLU A 120 1.90 18.46 -1.85
N ARG A 121 0.80 17.72 -2.00
CA ARG A 121 -0.49 18.22 -2.53
C ARG A 121 -1.59 18.32 -1.48
N VAL A 122 -1.32 17.83 -0.27
CA VAL A 122 -2.19 18.01 0.89
C VAL A 122 -1.98 19.41 1.49
N SER A 123 -3.07 20.05 1.91
CA SER A 123 -3.03 21.36 2.57
C SER A 123 -2.20 21.29 3.86
N GLN A 124 -1.57 22.40 4.26
CA GLN A 124 -0.79 22.44 5.52
C GLN A 124 -1.66 22.11 6.74
N ASP A 125 -2.93 22.52 6.73
CA ASP A 125 -3.87 22.29 7.83
C ASP A 125 -4.28 20.81 7.96
N ASP A 126 -4.29 20.07 6.85
CA ASP A 126 -4.62 18.64 6.81
C ASP A 126 -3.40 17.72 6.90
N ARG A 127 -2.19 18.27 6.70
CA ARG A 127 -0.94 17.52 6.58
C ARG A 127 -0.69 16.62 7.78
N GLY A 128 -0.91 17.12 8.99
CA GLY A 128 -0.70 16.35 10.22
C GLY A 128 -1.59 15.09 10.30
N ILE A 129 -2.82 15.15 9.77
CA ILE A 129 -3.73 13.99 9.75
C ILE A 129 -3.20 12.91 8.79
N VAL A 130 -2.73 13.33 7.61
CA VAL A 130 -2.18 12.42 6.59
C VAL A 130 -0.86 11.80 7.05
N GLU A 131 0.01 12.58 7.70
CA GLU A 131 1.26 12.09 8.28
C GLU A 131 1.02 11.07 9.40
N ASN A 132 -0.01 11.28 10.24
CA ASN A 132 -0.39 10.31 11.27
C ASN A 132 -0.89 8.99 10.66
N LEU A 133 -1.70 9.04 9.59
CA LEU A 133 -2.11 7.85 8.85
C LEU A 133 -0.89 7.12 8.25
N ALA A 134 -0.01 7.86 7.58
CA ALA A 134 1.20 7.32 6.96
C ALA A 134 2.11 6.65 7.99
N SER A 135 2.28 7.25 9.17
CA SER A 135 3.02 6.70 10.29
C SER A 135 2.41 5.39 10.78
N TRP A 136 1.10 5.37 11.03
CA TRP A 136 0.40 4.15 11.45
C TRP A 136 0.53 3.02 10.43
N LYS A 137 0.21 3.27 9.16
CA LYS A 137 0.34 2.27 8.08
C LYS A 137 1.78 1.83 7.85
N GLY A 138 2.73 2.75 7.98
CA GLY A 138 4.17 2.46 7.94
C GLY A 138 4.59 1.45 8.99
N LEU A 139 4.12 1.62 10.23
CA LEU A 139 4.34 0.66 11.31
C LEU A 139 3.63 -0.69 11.08
N GLU A 140 2.42 -0.70 10.49
CA GLU A 140 1.75 -1.95 10.10
C GLU A 140 2.57 -2.74 9.08
N ARG A 141 3.13 -2.06 8.08
CA ARG A 141 3.98 -2.67 7.05
C ARG A 141 5.29 -3.17 7.65
N LEU A 142 5.94 -2.35 8.49
CA LEU A 142 7.18 -2.72 9.15
C LEU A 142 7.01 -3.94 10.06
N ALA A 143 5.92 -4.01 10.82
CA ALA A 143 5.62 -5.16 11.66
C ALA A 143 5.46 -6.45 10.84
N LYS A 144 4.67 -6.42 9.75
CA LYS A 144 4.53 -7.57 8.84
C LYS A 144 5.86 -7.97 8.20
N LYS A 145 6.68 -6.98 7.83
CA LYS A 145 8.00 -7.20 7.23
C LYS A 145 8.97 -7.87 8.20
N TYR A 146 8.97 -7.41 9.46
CA TYR A 146 9.73 -8.01 10.54
C TYR A 146 9.31 -9.46 10.83
N GLU A 147 8.00 -9.72 10.94
CA GLU A 147 7.46 -11.07 11.20
C GLU A 147 7.73 -12.06 10.06
N SER A 148 7.75 -11.59 8.81
CA SER A 148 8.04 -12.42 7.65
C SER A 148 9.53 -12.66 7.39
N GLY A 149 10.42 -12.10 8.22
CA GLY A 149 11.87 -12.26 8.08
C GLY A 149 12.44 -11.62 6.80
N LYS A 150 11.69 -10.72 6.15
CA LYS A 150 12.15 -10.01 4.96
C LYS A 150 13.28 -9.05 5.31
N MET A 151 14.12 -8.73 4.31
CA MET A 151 15.27 -7.85 4.48
C MET A 151 14.85 -6.46 4.98
N ILE A 152 15.35 -6.06 6.14
CA ILE A 152 15.11 -4.77 6.78
C ILE A 152 16.21 -3.76 6.41
N SER A 153 15.80 -2.59 5.93
CA SER A 153 16.68 -1.47 5.58
C SER A 153 17.37 -0.86 6.80
N GLY A 154 18.40 -0.03 6.60
CA GLY A 154 19.09 0.64 7.71
C GLY A 154 18.18 1.55 8.53
N GLU A 155 17.24 2.25 7.88
CA GLU A 155 16.27 3.13 8.53
C GLU A 155 15.21 2.32 9.29
N GLU A 156 14.70 1.26 8.69
CA GLU A 156 13.74 0.35 9.34
C GLU A 156 14.35 -0.33 10.56
N ARG A 157 15.66 -0.65 10.54
CA ARG A 157 16.37 -1.18 11.72
C ARG A 157 16.36 -0.19 12.88
N LYS A 158 16.54 1.11 12.63
CA LYS A 158 16.46 2.13 13.69
C LYS A 158 15.07 2.16 14.32
N VAL A 159 14.02 2.06 13.51
CA VAL A 159 12.64 1.97 14.02
C VAL A 159 12.41 0.69 14.80
N ILE A 160 12.94 -0.46 14.35
CA ILE A 160 12.87 -1.74 15.07
C ILE A 160 13.63 -1.69 16.40
N GLN A 161 14.80 -1.05 16.45
CA GLN A 161 15.55 -0.87 17.69
C GLN A 161 14.78 0.02 18.67
N SER A 162 14.21 1.14 18.19
CA SER A 162 13.33 2.00 18.98
C SER A 162 12.09 1.24 19.48
N ALA A 163 11.52 0.37 18.66
CA ALA A 163 10.42 -0.51 19.07
C ALA A 163 10.88 -1.50 20.16
N GLY A 164 12.05 -2.13 20.01
CA GLY A 164 12.65 -2.97 21.04
C GLY A 164 12.83 -2.22 22.37
N ALA A 165 13.29 -0.96 22.32
CA ALA A 165 13.43 -0.10 23.49
C ALA A 165 12.08 0.21 24.15
N GLU A 166 11.06 0.54 23.35
CA GLU A 166 9.69 0.76 23.83
C GLU A 166 9.13 -0.48 24.51
N GLY A 167 9.29 -1.66 23.88
CA GLY A 167 8.80 -2.92 24.44
C GLY A 167 9.52 -3.30 25.74
N PHE A 168 10.83 -3.08 25.80
CA PHE A 168 11.63 -3.31 27.01
C PHE A 168 11.16 -2.39 28.15
N ALA A 169 11.01 -1.10 27.88
CA ALA A 169 10.59 -0.12 28.87
C ALA A 169 9.17 -0.40 29.41
N GLU A 170 8.26 -0.83 28.54
CA GLU A 170 6.91 -1.26 28.92
C GLU A 170 6.93 -2.51 29.80
N ASP A 171 7.82 -3.45 29.52
CA ASP A 171 7.97 -4.65 30.36
C ASP A 171 8.55 -4.32 31.74
N GLU A 172 9.54 -3.42 31.83
CA GLU A 172 10.09 -2.93 33.09
C GLU A 172 9.02 -2.22 33.95
N VAL A 173 8.18 -1.38 33.33
CA VAL A 173 7.04 -0.76 34.03
C VAL A 173 6.06 -1.82 34.53
N LYS A 174 5.73 -2.84 33.73
CA LYS A 174 4.83 -3.93 34.15
C LYS A 174 5.40 -4.75 35.29
N ARG A 175 6.69 -5.09 35.25
CA ARG A 175 7.39 -5.80 36.34
C ARG A 175 7.35 -4.99 37.62
N THR A 176 7.64 -3.68 37.52
CA THR A 176 7.61 -2.77 38.66
C THR A 176 6.20 -2.67 39.23
N LYS A 177 5.17 -2.44 38.39
CA LYS A 177 3.76 -2.42 38.81
C LYS A 177 3.40 -3.68 39.61
N LYS A 178 3.70 -4.86 39.08
CA LYS A 178 3.43 -6.15 39.74
C LYS A 178 4.18 -6.33 41.06
N ALA A 179 5.43 -5.86 41.16
CA ALA A 179 6.21 -5.99 42.38
C ALA A 179 5.64 -5.12 43.51
N TYR A 180 5.24 -3.88 43.21
CA TYR A 180 4.71 -2.95 44.21
C TYR A 180 3.26 -3.25 44.60
N GLU A 181 2.42 -3.67 43.65
CA GLU A 181 1.05 -4.10 43.95
C GLU A 181 1.03 -5.29 44.92
N LYS A 182 2.00 -6.20 44.82
CA LYS A 182 2.17 -7.30 45.79
C LYS A 182 2.53 -6.84 47.20
N ASN A 183 3.16 -5.67 47.32
CA ASN A 183 3.56 -5.07 48.59
C ASN A 183 2.51 -4.09 49.15
N GLY A 184 1.33 -3.97 48.49
CA GLY A 184 0.27 -3.05 48.92
C GLY A 184 0.53 -1.58 48.58
N GLU A 185 1.58 -1.28 47.81
CA GLU A 185 1.98 0.07 47.43
C GLU A 185 1.65 0.33 45.95
N LYS A 186 1.27 1.57 45.61
CA LYS A 186 1.08 2.01 44.23
C LYS A 186 1.83 3.31 44.01
N TYR A 187 2.72 3.32 43.02
CA TYR A 187 3.35 4.55 42.60
C TYR A 187 2.42 5.39 41.72
N SER A 188 2.70 6.68 41.66
CA SER A 188 2.04 7.58 40.71
C SER A 188 2.44 7.23 39.27
N GLU A 189 1.57 7.55 38.31
CA GLU A 189 1.87 7.39 36.88
C GLU A 189 3.11 8.20 36.44
N ALA A 190 3.48 9.26 37.17
CA ALA A 190 4.71 10.00 36.94
C ALA A 190 5.98 9.15 37.18
N ILE A 191 5.99 8.30 38.22
CA ILE A 191 7.12 7.40 38.51
C ILE A 191 7.23 6.32 37.44
N TYR A 192 6.10 5.73 37.02
CA TYR A 192 6.12 4.76 35.92
C TYR A 192 6.58 5.38 34.60
N SER A 193 6.19 6.64 34.34
CA SER A 193 6.70 7.40 33.19
C SER A 193 8.22 7.63 33.30
N ALA A 194 8.74 7.95 34.48
CA ALA A 194 10.17 8.12 34.71
C ALA A 194 10.95 6.81 34.48
N ILE A 195 10.44 5.66 34.96
CA ILE A 195 11.03 4.33 34.73
C ILE A 195 11.08 4.03 33.22
N LYS A 196 10.01 4.34 32.51
CA LYS A 196 9.92 4.13 31.07
C LYS A 196 10.99 4.93 30.32
N VAL A 197 11.11 6.22 30.61
CA VAL A 197 12.13 7.10 30.01
C VAL A 197 13.53 6.63 30.37
N ALA A 198 13.80 6.31 31.63
CA ALA A 198 15.10 5.82 32.07
C ALA A 198 15.49 4.51 31.36
N SER A 199 14.54 3.60 31.15
CA SER A 199 14.74 2.36 30.42
C SER A 199 15.08 2.62 28.96
N GLN A 200 14.35 3.51 28.28
CA GLN A 200 14.63 3.89 26.89
C GLN A 200 16.01 4.56 26.75
N VAL A 201 16.38 5.46 27.66
CA VAL A 201 17.71 6.08 27.69
C VAL A 201 18.81 5.05 27.93
N GLY A 202 18.55 4.04 28.77
CA GLY A 202 19.45 2.90 28.96
C GLY A 202 19.72 2.12 27.68
N VAL A 203 18.72 1.99 26.80
CA VAL A 203 18.89 1.38 25.47
C VAL A 203 19.67 2.30 24.54
N GLN A 204 19.29 3.57 24.45
CA GLN A 204 19.93 4.55 23.56
C GLN A 204 21.41 4.78 23.90
N SER A 205 21.77 4.74 25.19
CA SER A 205 23.15 4.86 25.67
C SER A 205 23.99 3.58 25.50
N GLY A 206 23.41 2.51 24.94
CA GLY A 206 24.10 1.23 24.74
C GLY A 206 24.33 0.41 26.01
N ARG A 207 23.79 0.85 27.16
CA ARG A 207 23.84 0.06 28.42
C ARG A 207 23.03 -1.22 28.31
N ILE A 208 21.95 -1.19 27.52
CA ILE A 208 21.18 -2.37 27.15
C ILE A 208 21.53 -2.72 25.70
N LYS A 209 22.16 -3.89 25.53
CA LYS A 209 22.58 -4.40 24.23
C LYS A 209 21.37 -4.83 23.38
N GLU A 210 21.54 -4.75 22.05
CA GLU A 210 20.49 -5.04 21.06
C GLU A 210 19.98 -6.49 21.12
N ASP A 211 20.83 -7.45 21.49
CA ASP A 211 20.46 -8.85 21.71
C ASP A 211 19.39 -9.00 22.80
N LYS A 212 19.44 -8.17 23.85
CA LYS A 212 18.44 -8.13 24.92
C LYS A 212 17.12 -7.51 24.48
N LEU A 213 17.09 -6.75 23.37
CA LEU A 213 15.86 -6.12 22.87
C LEU A 213 15.02 -7.08 22.03
N LYS A 214 15.64 -8.10 21.42
CA LYS A 214 14.96 -9.02 20.49
C LYS A 214 13.62 -9.58 21.02
N PRO A 215 13.51 -10.03 22.28
CA PRO A 215 12.24 -10.55 22.82
C PRO A 215 11.13 -9.49 22.88
N PHE A 216 11.49 -8.20 22.92
CA PHE A 216 10.57 -7.09 23.13
C PHE A 216 10.16 -6.37 21.84
N ILE A 217 10.88 -6.60 20.74
CA ILE A 217 10.64 -5.92 19.45
C ILE A 217 9.18 -6.08 19.01
N LYS A 218 8.63 -7.31 19.05
CA LYS A 218 7.25 -7.56 18.63
C LYS A 218 6.25 -6.76 19.45
N SER A 219 6.33 -6.86 20.78
CA SER A 219 5.45 -6.09 21.68
C SER A 219 5.64 -4.58 21.52
N GLY A 220 6.86 -4.12 21.25
CA GLY A 220 7.18 -2.73 21.01
C GLY A 220 6.55 -2.20 19.73
N LEU A 221 6.66 -2.94 18.63
CA LEU A 221 6.03 -2.60 17.34
C LEU A 221 4.50 -2.55 17.49
N ASP A 222 3.91 -3.50 18.21
CA ASP A 222 2.48 -3.49 18.49
C ASP A 222 2.05 -2.27 19.32
N ASN A 223 2.86 -1.86 20.30
CA ASN A 223 2.58 -0.67 21.11
C ASN A 223 2.72 0.62 20.29
N LEU A 224 3.78 0.76 19.49
CA LEU A 224 3.96 1.91 18.60
C LEU A 224 2.82 2.00 17.59
N LYS A 225 2.43 0.89 16.97
CA LYS A 225 1.28 0.82 16.05
C LYS A 225 -0.01 1.27 16.73
N LYS A 226 -0.27 0.81 17.97
CA LYS A 226 -1.46 1.22 18.74
C LYS A 226 -1.45 2.72 19.06
N LYS A 227 -0.30 3.28 19.43
CA LYS A 227 -0.16 4.72 19.69
C LYS A 227 -0.39 5.54 18.43
N ALA A 228 0.29 5.21 17.34
CA ALA A 228 0.14 5.89 16.05
C ALA A 228 -1.31 5.82 15.54
N LYS A 229 -1.97 4.67 15.70
CA LYS A 229 -3.40 4.53 15.38
C LYS A 229 -4.26 5.49 16.22
N LYS A 230 -4.01 5.56 17.53
CA LYS A 230 -4.75 6.46 18.43
C LYS A 230 -4.52 7.93 18.11
N GLU A 231 -3.30 8.31 17.76
CA GLU A 231 -2.94 9.67 17.32
C GLU A 231 -3.67 10.04 16.02
N TYR A 232 -3.68 9.12 15.05
CA TYR A 232 -4.45 9.28 13.82
C TYR A 232 -5.97 9.40 14.08
N GLU A 233 -6.56 8.48 14.83
CA GLU A 233 -7.99 8.50 15.16
C GLU A 233 -8.37 9.76 15.96
N GLY A 234 -7.50 10.21 16.86
CA GLY A 234 -7.68 11.46 17.59
C GLY A 234 -7.62 12.70 16.69
N ALA A 235 -6.73 12.70 15.69
CA ALA A 235 -6.59 13.81 14.75
C ALA A 235 -7.77 13.91 13.76
N LEU A 236 -8.45 12.80 13.46
CA LEU A 236 -9.65 12.81 12.62
C LEU A 236 -10.87 13.43 13.32
N GLY A 237 -10.96 13.29 14.64
CA GLY A 237 -12.15 13.68 15.39
C GLY A 237 -13.38 12.83 14.99
N GLU A 238 -14.52 13.47 14.81
CA GLU A 238 -15.80 12.79 14.53
C GLU A 238 -15.98 12.42 13.05
N ASP A 239 -15.39 13.18 12.11
CA ASP A 239 -15.49 12.91 10.67
C ASP A 239 -14.40 11.95 10.21
N LYS A 240 -14.69 10.65 10.34
CA LYS A 240 -13.78 9.57 9.92
C LYS A 240 -13.59 9.50 8.41
N ASP A 241 -14.50 10.04 7.61
CA ASP A 241 -14.42 9.99 6.15
C ASP A 241 -13.65 11.18 5.56
N ARG A 242 -13.38 12.23 6.37
CA ARG A 242 -12.58 13.38 5.96
C ARG A 242 -11.23 12.99 5.35
N ILE A 243 -10.59 11.94 5.88
CA ILE A 243 -9.29 11.47 5.37
C ILE A 243 -9.33 11.08 3.90
N TYR A 244 -10.39 10.41 3.46
CA TYR A 244 -10.52 9.97 2.08
C TYR A 244 -10.76 11.14 1.14
N LYS A 245 -11.47 12.18 1.60
CA LYS A 245 -11.64 13.43 0.85
C LYS A 245 -10.31 14.17 0.70
N ILE A 246 -9.52 14.29 1.77
CA ILE A 246 -8.20 14.94 1.75
C ILE A 246 -7.29 14.26 0.73
N ILE A 247 -7.12 12.94 0.86
CA ILE A 247 -6.21 12.18 -0.01
C ILE A 247 -6.78 12.10 -1.43
N GLY A 248 -8.09 11.88 -1.58
CA GLY A 248 -8.76 11.85 -2.87
C GLY A 248 -8.58 13.16 -3.64
N ASN A 249 -8.67 14.31 -2.96
CA ASN A 249 -8.39 15.61 -3.57
C ASN A 249 -6.91 15.76 -3.95
N ALA A 250 -5.98 15.30 -3.12
CA ALA A 250 -4.56 15.30 -3.48
C ALA A 250 -4.27 14.44 -4.73
N VAL A 251 -4.93 13.28 -4.86
CA VAL A 251 -4.86 12.43 -6.06
C VAL A 251 -5.46 13.13 -7.28
N LYS A 252 -6.62 13.79 -7.13
CA LYS A 252 -7.23 14.58 -8.21
C LYS A 252 -6.31 15.71 -8.69
N THR A 253 -5.69 16.43 -7.75
CA THR A 253 -4.70 17.47 -8.06
C THR A 253 -3.51 16.88 -8.79
N TRP A 254 -2.94 15.78 -8.29
CA TRP A 254 -1.81 15.11 -8.91
C TRP A 254 -2.11 14.69 -10.36
N ALA A 255 -3.23 13.99 -10.57
CA ALA A 255 -3.63 13.53 -11.89
C ALA A 255 -3.97 14.69 -12.85
N GLY A 256 -4.29 15.88 -12.34
CA GLY A 256 -4.67 17.05 -13.13
C GLY A 256 -3.49 17.91 -13.61
N GLU A 257 -2.26 17.66 -13.17
CA GLU A 257 -1.12 18.53 -13.48
C GLU A 257 -0.59 18.37 -14.90
N SER A 258 -0.54 17.13 -15.40
CA SER A 258 -0.14 16.83 -16.78
C SER A 258 -0.55 15.40 -17.16
N ALA A 259 -0.43 15.04 -18.44
CA ALA A 259 -0.65 13.66 -18.88
C ALA A 259 0.36 12.67 -18.25
N GLU A 260 1.59 13.11 -17.99
CA GLU A 260 2.60 12.29 -17.33
C GLU A 260 2.25 12.05 -15.86
N GLU A 261 1.82 13.10 -15.16
CA GLU A 261 1.40 12.99 -13.76
C GLU A 261 0.10 12.20 -13.60
N PHE A 262 -0.81 12.27 -14.59
CA PHE A 262 -1.98 11.39 -14.68
C PHE A 262 -1.56 9.92 -14.68
N GLY A 263 -0.66 9.53 -15.59
CA GLY A 263 -0.19 8.14 -15.67
C GLY A 263 0.53 7.69 -14.40
N ARG A 264 1.28 8.58 -13.74
CA ARG A 264 1.95 8.28 -12.46
C ARG A 264 0.95 8.11 -11.30
N ALA A 265 -0.08 8.95 -11.24
CA ALA A 265 -1.16 8.84 -10.25
C ALA A 265 -1.95 7.54 -10.46
N GLU A 266 -2.27 7.23 -11.72
CA GLU A 266 -2.95 6.00 -12.13
C GLU A 266 -2.17 4.75 -11.72
N ASP A 267 -0.90 4.62 -12.11
CA ASP A 267 -0.08 3.45 -11.76
C ASP A 267 0.07 3.33 -10.22
N SER A 268 0.25 4.45 -9.53
CA SER A 268 0.41 4.44 -8.06
C SER A 268 -0.85 4.01 -7.33
N MET A 269 -2.03 4.47 -7.78
CA MET A 269 -3.32 4.03 -7.23
C MET A 269 -3.57 2.54 -7.47
N TYR A 270 -3.18 2.03 -8.64
CA TYR A 270 -3.33 0.62 -8.96
C TYR A 270 -2.39 -0.22 -8.08
N ARG A 271 -1.11 0.14 -7.98
CA ARG A 271 -0.15 -0.53 -7.08
C ARG A 271 -0.59 -0.48 -5.62
N ALA A 272 -1.14 0.64 -5.17
CA ALA A 272 -1.70 0.80 -3.84
C ALA A 272 -2.88 -0.16 -3.60
N SER A 273 -3.80 -0.29 -4.56
CA SER A 273 -4.94 -1.24 -4.48
C SER A 273 -4.47 -2.69 -4.31
N GLN A 274 -3.35 -3.05 -4.96
CA GLN A 274 -2.77 -4.39 -4.92
C GLN A 274 -1.84 -4.63 -3.71
N GLY A 275 -1.62 -3.62 -2.86
CA GLY A 275 -0.61 -3.68 -1.79
C GLY A 275 0.81 -3.92 -2.35
N LYS A 276 1.09 -3.38 -3.52
CA LYS A 276 2.38 -3.45 -4.25
C LYS A 276 3.11 -2.10 -4.30
N LEU A 277 2.57 -1.02 -3.73
CA LEU A 277 3.16 0.33 -3.80
C LEU A 277 4.64 0.40 -3.34
N TYR A 278 5.01 -0.42 -2.36
CA TYR A 278 6.35 -0.43 -1.74
C TYR A 278 7.13 -1.74 -2.00
N LYS A 279 6.81 -2.47 -3.07
CA LYS A 279 7.49 -3.72 -3.47
C LYS A 279 8.33 -3.49 -4.70
#